data_AF-A0A937KPW9-F1
#
_entry.id   AF-A0A937KPW9-F1
#
_cell.length_a   1.000
_cell.length_b   1.000
_cell.length_c   1.000
_cell.angle_alpha   90.00
_cell.angle_beta   90.00
_cell.angle_gamma   90.00
#
_symmetry.space_group_name_H-M   'P 1'
#
loop_
_entity.id
_entity.type
_entity.pdbx_description
1 polymer ?
#
loop_
_entity_poly.entity_id
_entity_poly.type
_entity_poly.pdbx_seq_one_letter_code
_entity_poly.pdbx_strand_id
1 'polypeptide(L)' 'DKSSKIYINGEKFNKEKEYYVLTSNFLQEGGDNMTFFSDPIELHSLELNLRDVLIKHIKNKKIIVSKLDNRIERIQ' A
#
# COMPACT_ATOMS: atom_id res chain seq x y z
N ASP A 1 10.08 10.88 -22.07
CA ASP A 1 8.90 10.65 -21.20
C ASP A 1 7.99 9.53 -21.70
N LYS A 2 8.21 8.29 -21.24
CA LYS A 2 7.15 7.28 -21.27
C LYS A 2 6.23 7.62 -20.08
N SER A 3 5.24 8.49 -20.29
CA SER A 3 4.23 8.78 -19.28
C SER A 3 3.35 7.55 -19.08
N SER A 4 3.71 6.67 -18.15
CA SER A 4 2.83 5.58 -17.73
C SER A 4 1.54 6.20 -17.21
N LYS A 5 0.40 5.82 -17.79
CA LYS A 5 -0.90 6.29 -17.31
C LYS A 5 -1.17 5.62 -15.97
N ILE A 6 -1.11 6.39 -14.89
CA ILE A 6 -1.37 5.89 -13.53
C ILE A 6 -2.86 6.04 -13.24
N TYR A 7 -3.47 4.98 -12.73
CA TYR A 7 -4.87 4.94 -12.35
C TYR A 7 -5.01 4.49 -10.90
N ILE A 8 -5.93 5.10 -10.16
CA ILE A 8 -6.35 4.68 -8.82
C ILE A 8 -7.84 4.37 -8.91
N ASN A 9 -8.20 3.11 -8.65
CA ASN A 9 -9.58 2.62 -8.78
C ASN A 9 -10.24 2.91 -10.15
N GLY A 10 -9.47 2.80 -11.24
CA GLY A 10 -9.95 3.07 -12.60
C GLY A 10 -10.01 4.56 -12.99
N GLU A 11 -9.83 5.48 -12.05
CA GLU A 11 -9.74 6.91 -12.32
C GLU A 11 -8.28 7.33 -12.56
N LYS A 12 -8.05 8.28 -13.47
CA LYS A 12 -6.71 8.81 -13.71
C LYS A 12 -6.19 9.47 -12.44
N PHE A 13 -4.94 9.17 -12.05
CA PHE A 13 -4.29 9.81 -10.92
C PHE A 13 -4.34 11.34 -11.06
N ASN A 14 -4.81 12.02 -10.01
CA ASN A 14 -4.89 13.46 -9.94
C ASN A 14 -3.95 13.97 -8.86
N LYS A 15 -2.88 14.65 -9.26
CA LYS A 15 -1.87 15.23 -8.36
C LYS A 15 -2.40 16.31 -7.41
N GLU A 16 -3.56 16.92 -7.71
CA GLU A 16 -4.19 17.95 -6.89
C GLU A 16 -5.18 17.36 -5.87
N LYS A 17 -5.31 16.03 -5.81
CA LYS A 17 -6.21 15.33 -4.89
C LYS A 17 -5.41 14.65 -3.79
N GLU A 18 -5.96 14.65 -2.58
CA GLU A 18 -5.43 13.93 -1.43
C GLU A 18 -5.87 12.46 -1.45
N TYR A 19 -4.98 11.55 -1.05
CA TYR A 19 -5.24 10.11 -1.02
C TYR A 19 -4.78 9.52 0.31
N TYR A 20 -5.61 8.68 0.90
CA TYR A 20 -5.20 7.85 2.03
C TYR A 20 -4.35 6.68 1.55
N VAL A 21 -3.18 6.52 2.18
CA VAL A 21 -2.26 5.41 1.95
C VAL A 21 -2.15 4.60 3.22
N LEU A 22 -2.38 3.28 3.12
CA LEU A 22 -2.12 2.34 4.20
C LEU A 22 -0.70 1.79 4.05
N THR A 23 0.14 2.01 5.05
CA THR A 23 1.55 1.57 5.05
C THR A 23 2.01 1.18 6.47
N SER A 24 3.25 0.70 6.61
CA SER A 24 3.87 0.45 7.92
C SER A 24 4.55 1.72 8.45
N ASN A 25 4.71 1.81 9.77
CA ASN A 25 5.43 2.92 10.39
C ASN A 25 6.89 3.00 9.89
N PHE A 26 7.54 1.85 9.62
CA PHE A 26 8.90 1.83 9.05
C PHE A 26 8.99 2.61 7.73
N LEU A 27 8.04 2.41 6.80
CA LEU A 27 8.04 3.14 5.53
C LEU A 27 7.56 4.59 5.72
N GLN A 28 6.58 4.81 6.62
CA GLN A 28 6.09 6.14 6.94
C GLN A 28 7.19 7.03 7.52
N GLU A 29 8.06 6.50 8.37
CA GLU A 29 9.21 7.19 8.97
C GLU A 29 10.39 7.36 7.98
N GLY A 30 10.24 6.95 6.71
CA GLY A 30 11.26 7.13 5.66
C GLY A 30 12.21 5.95 5.45
N GLY A 31 11.92 4.79 6.05
CA GLY A 31 12.64 3.54 5.77
C GLY A 31 12.63 3.19 4.28
N ASP A 32 13.66 2.48 3.83
CA ASP A 32 13.87 2.11 2.42
C ASP A 32 13.86 3.32 1.45
N ASN A 33 14.32 4.48 1.92
CA ASN A 33 14.31 5.76 1.20
C ASN A 33 12.91 6.24 0.79
N MET A 34 11.84 5.79 1.44
CA MET A 34 10.47 6.24 1.21
C MET A 34 10.18 7.58 1.90
N THR A 35 11.09 8.54 1.78
CA THR A 35 11.02 9.85 2.46
C THR A 35 9.80 10.68 2.09
N PHE A 36 9.13 10.36 0.98
CA PHE A 36 7.88 11.01 0.58
C PHE A 36 6.69 10.66 1.49
N PHE A 37 6.80 9.69 2.38
CA PHE A 37 5.78 9.40 3.41
C PHE A 37 6.06 10.07 4.77
N SER A 38 7.20 10.73 4.96
CA SER A 38 7.62 11.23 6.28
C SER A 38 6.86 12.48 6.75
N ASP A 39 6.19 13.19 5.84
CA ASP A 39 5.45 14.42 6.11
C ASP A 39 4.03 14.36 5.50
N PRO A 40 3.10 13.59 6.09
CA PRO A 40 1.73 13.48 5.59
C PRO A 40 0.85 14.64 6.07
N ILE A 41 -0.20 14.96 5.31
CA ILE A 41 -1.23 15.94 5.70
C ILE A 41 -1.96 15.49 6.98
N GLU A 42 -2.26 14.20 7.08
CA GLU A 42 -2.84 13.56 8.26
C GLU A 42 -2.19 12.20 8.52
N LEU A 43 -2.00 11.84 9.79
CA LEU A 43 -1.49 10.54 10.21
C LEU A 43 -2.48 9.84 11.15
N HIS A 44 -2.96 8.67 10.73
CA HIS A 44 -3.89 7.84 11.50
C HIS A 44 -3.20 6.52 11.92
N SER A 45 -2.74 6.43 13.16
CA SER A 45 -2.17 5.19 13.69
C SER A 45 -3.29 4.17 13.93
N LEU A 46 -3.13 2.97 13.39
CA LEU A 46 -4.04 1.86 13.66
C LEU A 46 -3.72 1.15 14.98
N GLU A 47 -2.55 1.39 15.58
CA GLU A 47 -2.05 0.65 16.74
C GLU A 47 -2.08 -0.88 16.53
N LEU A 48 -1.83 -1.32 15.28
CA LEU A 48 -1.84 -2.72 14.88
C LEU A 48 -0.46 -3.17 14.43
N ASN A 49 -0.05 -4.36 14.88
CA ASN A 49 1.11 -5.03 14.35
C ASN A 49 0.75 -5.82 13.08
N LEU A 50 1.51 -5.64 11.99
CA LEU A 50 1.31 -6.36 10.73
C LEU A 50 1.31 -7.89 10.93
N ARG A 51 2.17 -8.42 11.81
CA ARG A 51 2.23 -9.85 12.13
C ARG A 51 0.91 -10.33 12.71
N ASP A 52 0.34 -9.60 13.66
CA ASP A 52 -0.89 -9.99 14.34
C ASP A 52 -2.09 -9.94 13.39
N VAL A 53 -2.14 -8.95 12.51
CA VAL A 53 -3.14 -8.87 11.44
C VAL A 53 -3.05 -10.09 10.52
N LEU A 54 -1.85 -10.46 10.09
CA LEU A 54 -1.63 -11.64 9.24
C LEU A 54 -2.00 -12.94 9.97
N ILE A 55 -1.60 -13.10 11.24
CA ILE A 55 -1.97 -14.26 12.07
C ILE A 55 -3.48 -14.37 12.20
N LYS A 56 -4.18 -13.27 12.52
CA LYS A 56 -5.64 -13.24 12.64
C LYS A 56 -6.30 -13.61 11.31
N HIS A 57 -5.81 -13.07 10.19
CA HIS A 57 -6.32 -13.39 8.86
C HIS A 57 -6.18 -14.88 8.54
N ILE A 58 -5.01 -15.47 8.82
CA ILE A 58 -4.73 -16.88 8.57
C ILE A 58 -5.58 -17.78 9.47
N LYS A 59 -5.66 -17.48 10.77
CA LYS A 59 -6.47 -18.26 11.74
C LYS A 59 -7.94 -18.32 11.36
N ASN A 60 -8.47 -17.27 10.73
CA ASN A 60 -9.86 -17.22 10.28
C ASN A 60 -10.10 -17.95 8.95
N LYS A 61 -9.08 -18.57 8.36
CA LYS A 61 -9.19 -19.34 7.11
C LYS A 61 -8.92 -20.81 7.35
N LYS A 62 -9.81 -21.66 6.84
CA LYS A 62 -9.62 -23.13 6.84
C LYS A 62 -8.52 -23.57 5.87
N ILE A 63 -8.39 -22.88 4.72
CA ILE A 63 -7.41 -23.16 3.67
C ILE A 63 -6.87 -21.83 3.14
N ILE A 64 -5.56 -21.74 2.97
CA ILE A 64 -4.91 -20.63 2.26
C ILE A 64 -4.73 -21.04 0.80
N VAL A 65 -5.35 -20.30 -0.11
CA VAL A 65 -5.20 -20.50 -1.55
C VAL A 65 -4.38 -19.35 -2.11
N SER A 66 -3.33 -19.67 -2.86
CA SER A 66 -2.58 -18.68 -3.64
C SER A 66 -3.17 -18.58 -5.04
N LYS A 67 -3.29 -17.35 -5.55
CA LYS A 67 -3.71 -17.07 -6.92
C LYS A 67 -2.91 -15.88 -7.45
N LEU A 68 -2.39 -16.02 -8.67
CA LEU A 68 -1.85 -14.88 -9.40
C LEU A 68 -3.01 -14.02 -9.90
N ASP A 69 -2.94 -12.72 -9.62
CA ASP A 69 -3.97 -11.72 -9.90
C ASP A 69 -3.39 -10.49 -10.60
N ASN A 70 -2.20 -10.64 -11.20
CA ASN A 70 -1.49 -9.59 -11.93
C ASN A 70 -1.27 -8.31 -11.12
N ARG A 71 -1.13 -8.42 -9.79
CA ARG A 71 -0.81 -7.28 -8.91
C ARG A 71 0.49 -6.56 -9.28
N ILE A 72 1.45 -7.26 -9.87
CA ILE A 72 2.74 -6.71 -10.30
C ILE A 72 3.03 -7.20 -11.70
N GLU A 73 3.21 -6.27 -12.63
CA GLU A 73 3.60 -6.56 -14.01
C GLU A 73 4.87 -5.79 -14.35
N ARG A 74 5.85 -6.47 -14.97
CA ARG A 74 7.06 -5.81 -15.46
C ARG A 74 6.79 -5.29 -16.87
N ILE A 75 6.67 -3.97 -16.98
CA ILE A 75 6.58 -3.31 -18.29
C ILE A 75 7.97 -3.36 -18.94
N GLN A 76 8.07 -3.91 -20.16
CA GLN A 76 9.27 -3.88 -20.99
C GLN A 76 9.34 -2.59 -21.84
#